data_AF-M0QQE5-F1
#
_entry.id   AF-M0QQE5-F1
#
_cell.length_a   1.000
_cell.length_b   1.000
_cell.length_c   1.000
_cell.angle_alpha   90.00
_cell.angle_beta   90.00
_cell.angle_gamma   90.00
#
_symmetry.space_group_name_H-M   'P 1'
#
loop_
_entity.id
_entity.type
_entity.pdbx_description
1 polymer ?
#
loop_
_entity_poly.entity_id
_entity_poly.type
_entity_poly.pdbx_seq_one_letter_code
_entity_poly.pdbx_strand_id
1 'polypeptide(L)'
;MMTAVHPAAIDAALPSLDAEVACEAIACSHPEHQCQTPARWRIRMHGARDEADHRAARCSTFALPVCDPHLGDLKRVVADDLARHNHPLRCTGCGAEFAQVSDVILEVHPL
;
A
#
# COMPACT_ATOMS: atom_id res chain seq x y z
N MET A 1 11.44 -36.01 30.81
CA MET A 1 11.83 -36.07 29.38
C MET A 1 11.92 -34.65 28.88
N MET A 2 13.12 -34.14 28.60
CA MET A 2 13.33 -32.77 28.15
C MET A 2 13.46 -32.80 26.63
N THR A 3 12.49 -32.22 25.93
CA THR A 3 12.52 -32.09 24.47
C THR A 3 13.67 -31.17 24.11
N ALA A 4 14.75 -31.74 23.58
CA ALA A 4 15.82 -30.96 22.98
C ALA A 4 15.24 -30.22 21.77
N VAL A 5 15.18 -28.90 21.84
CA VAL A 5 14.86 -28.07 20.68
C VAL A 5 16.00 -28.24 19.69
N HIS A 6 15.75 -28.99 18.62
CA HIS A 6 16.71 -29.18 17.53
C HIS A 6 16.78 -27.87 16.73
N PRO A 7 17.93 -27.20 16.60
CA PRO A 7 18.05 -25.95 15.84
C PRO A 7 17.57 -26.08 14.38
N ALA A 8 17.80 -27.23 13.76
CA ALA A 8 17.33 -27.54 12.41
C ALA A 8 15.79 -27.55 12.27
N ALA A 9 15.05 -27.79 13.36
CA ALA A 9 13.59 -27.69 13.37
C ALA A 9 13.09 -26.23 13.48
N ILE A 10 13.94 -25.32 13.95
CA ILE A 10 13.67 -23.88 13.95
C ILE A 10 13.84 -23.33 12.53
N ASP A 11 14.91 -23.68 11.84
CA ASP A 11 15.16 -23.22 10.46
C ASP A 11 14.09 -23.69 9.46
N ALA A 12 13.56 -24.90 9.64
CA ALA A 12 12.45 -25.42 8.84
C ALA A 12 11.07 -24.81 9.18
N ALA A 13 10.95 -24.14 10.34
CA ALA A 13 9.74 -23.47 10.80
C ALA A 13 9.78 -21.95 10.60
N LEU A 14 10.93 -21.39 10.21
CA LEU A 14 11.03 -19.99 9.82
C LEU A 14 10.36 -19.83 8.45
N PRO A 15 9.47 -18.83 8.27
CA PRO A 15 8.99 -18.48 6.93
C PRO A 15 10.23 -18.19 6.07
N SER A 16 10.20 -18.62 4.81
CA SER A 16 11.25 -18.31 3.85
C SER A 16 11.57 -16.81 3.94
N LEU A 17 12.80 -16.48 4.34
CA LEU A 17 13.26 -15.09 4.43
C LEU A 17 13.29 -14.41 3.05
N ASP A 18 13.20 -15.22 1.98
CA ASP A 18 13.09 -14.80 0.59
C ASP A 18 11.64 -14.76 0.07
N ALA A 19 10.64 -14.86 0.94
CA ALA A 19 9.24 -14.68 0.53
C ALA A 19 9.03 -13.24 0.05
N GLU A 20 8.92 -13.07 -1.26
CA GLU A 20 8.66 -11.78 -1.87
C GLU A 20 7.33 -11.20 -1.36
N VAL A 21 7.38 -9.95 -0.86
CA VAL A 21 6.18 -9.25 -0.39
C VAL A 21 5.32 -8.90 -1.60
N ALA A 22 4.05 -9.29 -1.59
CA ALA A 22 3.11 -8.98 -2.68
C ALA A 22 2.86 -7.46 -2.78
N CYS A 23 2.67 -6.97 -3.99
CA CYS A 23 2.22 -5.61 -4.22
C CYS A 23 0.69 -5.51 -4.04
N GLU A 24 0.26 -4.63 -3.13
CA GLU A 24 -1.14 -4.46 -2.72
C GLU A 24 -1.76 -3.16 -3.29
N ALA A 25 -1.19 -2.59 -4.35
CA ALA A 25 -1.66 -1.33 -4.92
C ALA A 25 -3.11 -1.39 -5.45
N ILE A 26 -3.59 -2.59 -5.79
CA ILE A 26 -4.92 -2.81 -6.35
C ILE A 26 -5.84 -3.30 -5.24
N ALA A 27 -6.76 -2.44 -4.81
CA ALA A 27 -7.80 -2.77 -3.85
C ALA A 27 -8.91 -3.61 -4.51
N CYS A 28 -8.58 -4.80 -5.01
CA CYS A 28 -9.52 -5.76 -5.58
C CYS A 28 -9.13 -7.17 -5.15
N SER A 29 -10.09 -8.02 -4.79
CA SER A 29 -9.81 -9.42 -4.38
C SER A 29 -9.86 -10.43 -5.53
N HIS A 30 -10.17 -9.99 -6.76
CA HIS A 30 -10.17 -10.88 -7.92
C HIS A 30 -8.72 -11.27 -8.28
N PRO A 31 -8.40 -12.58 -8.41
CA PRO A 31 -7.03 -13.05 -8.66
C PRO A 31 -6.37 -12.45 -9.91
N GLU A 32 -7.16 -12.22 -10.96
CA GLU A 32 -6.71 -11.64 -12.23
C GLU A 32 -6.33 -10.16 -12.15
N HIS A 33 -6.78 -9.46 -11.09
CA HIS A 33 -6.42 -8.07 -10.84
C HIS A 33 -5.23 -7.94 -9.88
N GLN A 34 -4.66 -9.05 -9.40
CA GLN A 34 -3.53 -9.00 -8.49
C GLN A 34 -2.24 -8.67 -9.24
N CYS A 35 -1.49 -7.70 -8.69
CA CYS A 35 -0.16 -7.40 -9.18
C CYS A 35 0.76 -8.61 -8.96
N GLN A 36 1.35 -9.12 -10.03
CA GLN A 36 2.33 -10.22 -9.96
C GLN A 36 3.77 -9.73 -9.71
N THR A 37 3.98 -8.41 -9.63
CA THR A 37 5.30 -7.85 -9.36
C THR A 37 5.52 -7.71 -7.86
N PRO A 38 6.65 -8.20 -7.32
CA PRO A 38 7.03 -8.03 -5.93
C PRO A 38 7.06 -6.56 -5.52
N ALA A 39 6.58 -6.28 -4.32
CA ALA A 39 6.73 -4.97 -3.71
C ALA A 39 8.21 -4.69 -3.41
N ARG A 40 8.60 -3.43 -3.63
CA ARG A 40 9.94 -2.91 -3.32
C ARG A 40 9.88 -1.74 -2.34
N TRP A 41 8.68 -1.20 -2.12
CA TRP A 41 8.45 -0.05 -1.26
C TRP A 41 7.30 -0.31 -0.29
N ARG A 42 7.43 0.22 0.93
CA ARG A 42 6.33 0.42 1.86
C ARG A 42 5.99 1.90 1.86
N ILE A 43 4.81 2.24 1.37
CA ILE A 43 4.31 3.63 1.45
C ILE A 43 3.40 3.79 2.64
N ARG A 44 3.34 5.00 3.21
CA ARG A 44 2.26 5.43 4.09
C ARG A 44 1.40 6.42 3.31
N MET A 45 0.11 6.15 3.16
CA MET A 45 -0.79 6.99 2.39
C MET A 45 -2.12 7.24 3.08
N HIS A 46 -2.73 8.37 2.75
CA HIS A 46 -4.10 8.71 3.10
C HIS A 46 -5.05 8.26 1.99
N GLY A 47 -6.13 7.56 2.34
CA GLY A 47 -7.16 7.17 1.39
C GLY A 47 -8.11 6.12 1.96
N ALA A 48 -8.92 5.52 1.11
CA ALA A 48 -9.65 4.30 1.43
C ALA A 48 -8.69 3.10 1.34
N ARG A 49 -8.72 2.21 2.33
CA ARG A 49 -7.84 1.03 2.36
C ARG A 49 -8.32 -0.08 1.42
N ASP A 50 -9.63 -0.20 1.27
CA ASP A 50 -10.28 -1.22 0.46
C ASP A 50 -11.57 -0.67 -0.18
N GLU A 51 -12.23 -1.49 -1.01
CA GLU A 51 -13.48 -1.09 -1.66
C GLU A 51 -14.62 -0.80 -0.68
N ALA A 52 -14.66 -1.47 0.48
CA ALA A 52 -15.71 -1.26 1.46
C ALA A 52 -15.55 0.11 2.13
N ASP A 53 -14.33 0.50 2.47
CA ASP A 53 -13.97 1.83 2.94
C ASP A 53 -14.26 2.89 1.88
N HIS A 54 -13.91 2.64 0.61
CA HIS A 54 -14.20 3.55 -0.48
C HIS A 54 -15.72 3.78 -0.63
N ARG A 55 -16.51 2.69 -0.64
CA ARG A 55 -17.99 2.78 -0.73
C ARG A 55 -18.62 3.49 0.47
N ALA A 56 -18.04 3.34 1.66
CA ALA A 56 -18.53 3.98 2.88
C ALA A 56 -17.99 5.41 3.08
N ALA A 57 -17.23 5.96 2.13
CA ALA A 57 -16.49 7.21 2.27
C ALA A 57 -15.66 7.25 3.57
N ARG A 58 -15.05 6.12 3.94
CA ARG A 58 -14.12 6.04 5.06
C ARG A 58 -12.70 6.13 4.52
N CYS A 59 -11.94 7.03 5.10
CA CYS A 59 -10.52 7.15 4.83
C CYS A 59 -9.72 6.97 6.11
N SER A 60 -8.50 6.47 5.96
CA SER A 60 -7.53 6.37 7.04
C SER A 60 -6.14 6.65 6.48
N THR A 61 -5.16 6.73 7.37
CA THR A 61 -3.77 6.66 6.99
C THR A 61 -3.28 5.24 7.24
N PHE A 62 -2.79 4.57 6.20
CA PHE A 62 -2.36 3.17 6.28
C PHE A 62 -1.06 2.95 5.50
N ALA A 63 -0.37 1.87 5.85
CA ALA A 63 0.82 1.43 5.13
C ALA A 63 0.45 0.41 4.05
N LEU A 64 1.11 0.48 2.90
CA LEU A 64 0.84 -0.39 1.76
C LEU A 64 2.15 -0.82 1.08
N PRO A 65 2.40 -2.13 0.87
CA PRO A 65 3.51 -2.59 0.05
C PRO A 65 3.20 -2.41 -1.44
N VAL A 66 4.10 -1.76 -2.19
CA VAL A 66 3.93 -1.47 -3.61
C VAL A 66 5.20 -1.74 -4.41
N CYS A 67 5.04 -2.15 -5.68
CA CYS A 67 6.13 -2.27 -6.65
C CYS A 67 6.45 -0.91 -7.29
N ASP A 68 7.60 -0.79 -7.97
CA ASP A 68 8.03 0.44 -8.65
C ASP A 68 6.96 1.00 -9.64
N PRO A 69 6.37 0.18 -10.53
CA PRO A 69 5.35 0.67 -11.46
C PRO A 69 4.14 1.29 -10.75
N HIS A 70 3.59 0.59 -9.76
CA HIS A 70 2.42 1.08 -9.04
C HIS A 70 2.72 2.28 -8.15
N LEU A 71 3.93 2.40 -7.59
CA LEU A 71 4.33 3.62 -6.91
C LEU A 71 4.33 4.81 -7.88
N GLY A 72 4.83 4.61 -9.10
CA GLY A 72 4.79 5.61 -10.16
C GLY A 72 3.35 5.99 -10.54
N ASP A 73 2.49 5.00 -10.74
CA ASP A 73 1.09 5.22 -11.09
C ASP A 73 0.30 5.95 -10.00
N LEU A 74 0.48 5.57 -8.73
CA LEU A 74 -0.18 6.25 -7.61
C LEU A 74 0.22 7.73 -7.54
N LYS A 75 1.52 8.02 -7.66
CA LYS A 75 2.01 9.42 -7.68
C LYS A 75 1.45 10.19 -8.88
N ARG A 76 1.43 9.56 -10.05
CA ARG A 76 0.92 10.17 -11.29
C ARG A 76 -0.57 10.46 -11.20
N VAL A 77 -1.38 9.52 -10.72
CA VAL A 77 -2.84 9.72 -10.58
C VAL A 77 -3.15 10.92 -9.67
N VAL A 78 -2.47 11.02 -8.52
CA VAL A 78 -2.66 12.16 -7.61
C VAL A 78 -2.18 13.46 -8.25
N ALA A 79 -1.03 13.45 -8.92
CA ALA A 79 -0.49 14.62 -9.60
C ALA A 79 -1.40 15.10 -10.76
N ASP A 80 -1.92 14.17 -11.55
CA ASP A 80 -2.84 14.45 -12.66
C ASP A 80 -4.15 15.05 -12.15
N ASP A 81 -4.68 14.55 -11.03
CA ASP A 81 -5.90 15.09 -10.41
C ASP A 81 -5.64 16.51 -9.87
N LEU A 82 -4.55 16.71 -9.13
CA LEU A 82 -4.15 18.04 -8.66
C LEU A 82 -3.96 19.04 -9.82
N ALA A 83 -3.37 18.62 -10.94
CA ALA A 83 -3.15 19.49 -12.09
C ALA A 83 -4.44 19.86 -12.84
N ARG A 84 -5.51 19.06 -12.73
CA ARG A 84 -6.82 19.35 -13.33
C ARG A 84 -7.62 20.39 -12.56
N HIS A 85 -7.26 20.64 -11.30
CA HIS A 85 -8.00 21.51 -10.39
C HIS A 85 -7.15 22.72 -9.96
N ASN A 86 -7.68 23.93 -10.14
CA ASN A 86 -7.02 25.17 -9.68
C ASN A 86 -7.23 25.44 -8.17
N HIS A 87 -7.64 24.44 -7.40
CA HIS A 87 -7.89 24.50 -5.97
C HIS A 87 -7.41 23.19 -5.31
N PRO A 88 -7.13 23.20 -4.00
CA PRO A 88 -6.84 21.97 -3.26
C PRO A 88 -7.96 20.93 -3.46
N LEU A 89 -7.57 19.68 -3.65
CA LEU A 89 -8.50 18.55 -3.66
C LEU A 89 -8.99 18.31 -2.23
N ARG A 90 -10.19 17.74 -2.09
CA ARG A 90 -10.74 17.36 -0.79
C ARG A 90 -11.02 15.89 -0.74
N CYS A 91 -10.59 15.23 0.34
CA CYS A 91 -10.99 13.86 0.62
C CYS A 91 -12.50 13.79 0.76
N THR A 92 -13.14 12.93 -0.03
CA THR A 92 -14.59 12.71 0.07
C THR A 92 -15.00 12.09 1.41
N GLY A 93 -14.06 11.42 2.10
CA GLY A 93 -14.32 10.79 3.40
C GLY A 93 -14.16 11.70 4.61
N CYS A 94 -13.00 12.36 4.77
CA CYS A 94 -12.74 13.20 5.95
C CYS A 94 -12.72 14.70 5.67
N GLY A 95 -12.82 15.13 4.41
CA GLY A 95 -12.74 16.54 4.04
C GLY A 95 -11.34 17.17 4.12
N ALA A 96 -10.29 16.39 4.41
CA ALA A 96 -8.91 16.87 4.39
C ALA A 96 -8.54 17.43 3.01
N GLU A 97 -7.80 18.54 2.99
CA GLU A 97 -7.35 19.19 1.77
C GLU A 97 -5.97 18.68 1.34
N PHE A 98 -5.79 18.47 0.04
CA PHE A 98 -4.53 18.06 -0.59
C PHE A 98 -4.16 19.07 -1.68
N ALA A 99 -2.95 19.61 -1.61
CA ALA A 99 -2.40 20.53 -2.59
C ALA A 99 -1.19 19.96 -3.33
N GLN A 100 -0.63 18.85 -2.86
CA GLN A 100 0.54 18.18 -3.42
C GLN A 100 0.47 16.67 -3.19
N VAL A 101 1.22 15.91 -3.98
CA VAL A 101 1.27 14.43 -3.89
C VAL A 101 1.65 13.96 -2.48
N SER A 102 2.55 14.68 -1.80
CA SER A 102 3.00 14.34 -0.45
C SER A 102 1.95 14.55 0.64
N ASP A 103 0.82 15.19 0.34
CA ASP A 103 -0.31 15.27 1.29
C ASP A 103 -1.15 13.98 1.26
N VAL A 104 -1.03 13.19 0.18
CA VAL A 104 -1.72 11.89 0.01
C VAL A 104 -0.76 10.73 0.26
N ILE A 105 0.43 10.75 -0.36
CA ILE A 105 1.49 9.76 -0.15
C ILE A 105 2.51 10.37 0.81
N LEU A 106 2.31 10.10 2.10
CA LEU A 106 2.99 10.76 3.20
C LEU A 106 4.45 10.32 3.35
N GLU A 107 4.71 9.03 3.14
CA GLU A 107 6.04 8.44 3.31
C GLU A 107 6.27 7.31 2.30
N VAL A 108 7.55 7.10 1.93
CA VAL A 108 8.00 6.02 1.05
C VAL A 108 9.30 5.46 1.61
N HIS A 109 9.30 4.17 1.95
CA HIS A 109 10.45 3.46 2.50
C HIS A 109 10.75 2.22 1.65
N PRO A 110 12.02 1.81 1.48
CA PRO A 110 12.32 0.50 0.90
C PRO A 110 11.78 -0.62 1.80
N LEU A 111 11.39 -1.76 1.19
CA LEU A 111 10.96 -2.98 1.89
C LEU A 111 12.14 -3.85 2.32
#